data_AF-A0A5E7VV03-F1
#
_entry.id   AF-A0A5E7VV03-F1
#
_cell.length_a   1.000
_cell.length_b   1.000
_cell.length_c   1.000
_cell.angle_alpha   90.00
_cell.angle_beta   90.00
_cell.angle_gamma   90.00
#
_symmetry.space_group_name_H-M   'P 1'
#
loop_
_entity.id
_entity.type
_entity.pdbx_description
1 polymer ?
#
loop_
_entity_poly.entity_id
_entity_poly.type
_entity_poly.pdbx_seq_one_letter_code
_entity_poly.pdbx_strand_id
1 'polypeptide(L)'
;MLHGEENAVYADAGYTGVEKREEHENREVIWQIAARRSTYSKLNKRSLLYKTKRKIEYCKAQTWAKLEHPFRVVKPHFGKG
;
A
#
# COMPACT_ATOMS: atom_id res chain seq x y z
N MET A 1 17.87 12.18 16.11
CA MET A 1 18.61 11.27 15.21
C MET A 1 17.66 10.16 14.81
N LEU A 2 17.11 10.20 13.60
CA LEU A 2 16.31 9.11 13.05
C LEU A 2 17.32 8.08 12.53
N HIS A 3 17.29 6.86 13.09
CA HIS A 3 18.01 5.73 12.52
C HIS A 3 17.60 5.59 11.05
N GLY A 4 18.57 5.43 10.16
CA GLY A 4 18.31 5.08 8.78
C GLY A 4 17.63 3.71 8.66
N GLU A 5 17.27 3.36 7.42
CA GLU A 5 16.95 1.99 6.98
C GLU A 5 15.50 1.48 7.14
N GLU A 6 14.48 2.30 6.92
CA GLU A 6 13.16 1.75 6.56
C GLU A 6 13.03 1.70 5.03
N ASN A 7 13.72 0.74 4.41
CA ASN A 7 13.54 0.39 3.01
C ASN A 7 12.19 -0.36 2.84
N ALA A 8 11.07 0.33 3.07
CA ALA A 8 9.73 -0.23 2.93
C ALA A 8 9.14 0.11 1.56
N VAL A 9 8.71 -0.90 0.81
CA VAL A 9 8.04 -0.73 -0.49
C VAL A 9 6.56 -0.96 -0.31
N TYR A 10 5.77 0.09 -0.56
CA TYR A 10 4.31 0.03 -0.49
C TYR A 10 3.75 -0.14 -1.90
N ALA A 11 2.83 -1.08 -2.07
CA ALA A 11 2.24 -1.38 -3.36
C ALA A 11 0.77 -1.77 -3.23
N ASP A 12 0.01 -1.61 -4.31
CA ASP A 12 -1.38 -2.04 -4.34
C ASP A 12 -1.51 -3.57 -4.36
N ALA A 13 -2.71 -4.06 -4.06
CA ALA A 13 -3.06 -5.47 -4.08
C ALA A 13 -2.89 -6.15 -5.47
N GLY A 14 -2.66 -5.39 -6.54
CA GLY A 14 -2.17 -5.89 -7.83
C GLY A 14 -0.78 -6.56 -7.76
N TYR A 15 0.05 -6.16 -6.81
CA TYR A 15 1.45 -6.61 -6.66
C TYR A 15 1.63 -7.75 -5.66
N THR A 16 0.55 -8.43 -5.23
CA THR A 16 0.67 -9.59 -4.34
C THR A 16 1.63 -10.63 -4.93
N GLY A 17 2.65 -11.03 -4.16
CA GLY A 17 3.66 -12.01 -4.58
C GLY A 17 4.87 -11.40 -5.30
N VAL A 18 4.94 -10.07 -5.43
CA VAL A 18 6.13 -9.37 -5.97
C VAL A 18 7.38 -9.66 -5.13
N GLU A 19 7.21 -9.86 -3.82
CA GLU A 19 8.28 -10.20 -2.89
C GLU A 19 8.94 -11.56 -3.17
N LYS A 20 8.29 -12.41 -3.98
CA LYS A 20 8.76 -13.76 -4.31
C LYS A 20 9.38 -13.87 -5.70
N ARG A 21 9.46 -12.77 -6.44
CA ARG A 21 10.07 -12.77 -7.79
C ARG A 21 11.59 -12.82 -7.66
N GLU A 22 12.24 -13.58 -8.54
CA GLU A 22 13.72 -13.67 -8.59
C GLU A 22 14.39 -12.29 -8.71
N GLU A 23 13.74 -11.36 -9.43
CA GLU A 23 14.15 -9.95 -9.56
C GLU A 23 14.29 -9.21 -8.21
N HIS A 24 13.69 -9.73 -7.14
CA HIS A 24 13.63 -9.11 -5.82
C HIS A 24 14.15 -10.01 -4.69
N GLU A 25 14.68 -11.19 -5.02
CA GLU A 25 15.16 -12.17 -4.05
C GLU A 25 16.32 -11.64 -3.19
N ASN A 26 17.18 -10.80 -3.77
CA ASN A 26 18.32 -10.18 -3.09
C ASN A 26 18.01 -8.80 -2.49
N ARG A 27 16.73 -8.42 -2.40
CA ARG A 27 16.34 -7.09 -1.93
C ARG A 27 15.91 -7.12 -0.47
N GLU A 28 16.74 -6.55 0.40
CA GLU A 28 16.43 -6.36 1.82
C GLU A 28 15.47 -5.17 2.02
N VAL A 29 14.19 -5.37 1.66
CA VAL A 29 13.11 -4.38 1.84
C VAL A 29 11.91 -5.00 2.54
N ILE A 30 11.17 -4.17 3.28
CA ILE A 30 9.88 -4.55 3.87
C ILE A 30 8.77 -4.31 2.84
N TRP A 31 8.19 -5.38 2.31
CA TRP A 31 7.06 -5.26 1.39
C TRP A 31 5.75 -5.03 2.14
N GLN A 32 5.10 -3.89 1.87
CA GLN A 32 3.82 -3.47 2.43
C GLN A 32 2.76 -3.43 1.32
N ILE A 33 2.34 -4.61 0.89
CA ILE A 33 1.37 -4.78 -0.20
C ILE A 33 -0.06 -4.71 0.37
N ALA A 34 -0.91 -3.87 -0.21
CA ALA A 34 -2.31 -3.74 0.19
C ALA A 34 -3.04 -5.08 0.02
N ALA A 35 -3.90 -5.42 0.97
CA ALA A 35 -4.62 -6.68 0.91
C ALA A 35 -5.87 -6.58 0.03
N ARG A 36 -6.14 -7.60 -0.80
CA ARG A 36 -7.39 -7.69 -1.56
C ARG A 36 -8.58 -7.89 -0.61
N ARG A 37 -9.73 -7.34 -0.99
CA ARG A 37 -11.00 -7.59 -0.28
C ARG A 37 -11.33 -9.09 -0.18
N SER A 38 -10.97 -9.87 -1.21
CA SER A 38 -11.13 -11.33 -1.23
C SER A 38 -10.26 -12.06 -0.20
N THR A 39 -9.12 -11.49 0.22
CA THR A 39 -8.27 -12.05 1.28
C THR A 39 -9.04 -12.19 2.59
N TYR A 40 -10.05 -11.35 2.80
CA TYR A 40 -10.89 -11.34 4.00
C TYR A 40 -12.29 -11.90 3.78
N SER A 41 -12.63 -12.35 2.56
CA SER A 41 -13.99 -12.82 2.26
C SER A 41 -14.37 -14.07 3.05
N LYS A 42 -13.37 -14.88 3.43
CA LYS A 42 -13.53 -16.06 4.29
C LYS A 42 -13.81 -15.73 5.75
N LEU A 43 -13.58 -14.48 6.18
CA LEU A 43 -13.89 -14.03 7.53
C LEU A 43 -15.35 -13.58 7.61
N ASN A 44 -16.05 -13.97 8.68
CA ASN A 44 -17.40 -13.48 8.93
C ASN A 44 -17.39 -11.94 9.03
N LYS A 45 -18.23 -11.26 8.25
CA LYS A 45 -18.32 -9.78 8.21
C LYS A 45 -18.64 -9.15 9.58
N ARG A 46 -19.27 -9.91 10.48
CA ARG A 46 -19.57 -9.49 11.86
C ARG A 46 -18.37 -9.66 12.81
N SER A 47 -17.38 -10.46 12.42
CA SER A 47 -16.17 -10.70 13.22
C SER A 47 -15.38 -9.40 13.43
N LEU A 48 -14.87 -9.25 14.65
CA LEU A 48 -13.98 -8.14 15.01
C LEU A 48 -12.74 -8.12 14.12
N LEU A 49 -12.18 -9.30 13.80
CA LEU A 49 -11.00 -9.42 12.93
C LEU A 49 -11.23 -8.84 11.53
N TYR A 50 -12.39 -9.11 10.94
CA TYR A 50 -12.75 -8.56 9.62
C TYR A 50 -12.86 -7.03 9.67
N LYS A 51 -13.54 -6.50 10.69
CA LYS A 51 -13.74 -5.05 10.87
C LYS A 51 -12.41 -4.33 11.12
N THR A 52 -11.57 -4.87 12.00
CA THR A 52 -10.25 -4.30 12.32
C THR A 52 -9.34 -4.28 11.10
N LYS A 53 -9.23 -5.40 10.37
CA LYS A 53 -8.42 -5.46 9.14
C LYS A 53 -8.89 -4.46 8.09
N ARG A 54 -10.20 -4.33 7.87
CA ARG A 54 -10.73 -3.33 6.93
C ARG A 54 -10.41 -1.89 7.37
N LYS A 55 -10.51 -1.59 8.67
CA LYS A 55 -10.15 -0.27 9.20
C LYS A 55 -8.67 0.06 8.99
N ILE A 56 -7.77 -0.92 9.17
CA ILE A 56 -6.34 -0.74 8.93
C ILE A 56 -6.09 -0.37 7.46
N GLU A 57 -6.61 -1.16 6.51
CA GLU A 57 -6.41 -0.88 5.08
C GLU A 57 -7.04 0.44 4.66
N TYR A 58 -8.20 0.80 5.23
CA TYR A 58 -8.82 2.11 5.01
C TYR A 58 -7.96 3.26 5.54
N CYS A 59 -7.39 3.14 6.74
CA CYS A 59 -6.49 4.15 7.28
C CYS A 59 -5.21 4.28 6.44
N LYS A 60 -4.61 3.17 6.00
CA LYS A 60 -3.47 3.19 5.07
C LYS A 60 -3.84 3.95 3.80
N ALA A 61 -4.95 3.61 3.15
CA ALA A 61 -5.41 4.26 1.93
C ALA A 61 -5.68 5.76 2.14
N GLN A 62 -6.23 6.17 3.29
CA GLN A 62 -6.38 7.58 3.61
C GLN A 62 -5.05 8.31 3.79
N THR A 63 -4.06 7.67 4.42
CA THR A 63 -2.71 8.22 4.51
C THR A 63 -2.10 8.39 3.12
N TRP A 64 -2.23 7.40 2.24
CA TRP A 64 -1.80 7.52 0.84
C TRP A 64 -2.52 8.64 0.10
N ALA A 65 -3.85 8.73 0.22
CA ALA A 65 -4.60 9.81 -0.38
C ALA A 65 -4.12 11.18 0.13
N LYS A 66 -3.82 11.32 1.41
CA LYS A 66 -3.27 12.57 1.98
C LYS A 66 -1.81 12.82 1.66
N LEU A 67 -1.04 11.82 1.25
CA LEU A 67 0.33 12.01 0.78
C LEU A 67 0.34 12.30 -0.72
N GLU A 68 -0.48 11.63 -1.52
CA GLU A 68 -0.58 11.88 -2.95
C GLU A 68 -1.32 13.17 -3.28
N HIS A 69 -2.35 13.54 -2.51
CA HIS A 69 -3.17 14.73 -2.78
C HIS A 69 -2.41 16.07 -2.66
N PRO A 70 -1.55 16.32 -1.64
CA PRO A 70 -0.68 17.49 -1.63
C PRO A 70 0.38 17.45 -2.73
N PHE A 71 0.81 16.26 -3.18
CA PHE A 71 1.73 16.11 -4.32
C PHE A 71 1.03 16.13 -5.69
N ARG A 72 -0.31 16.10 -5.74
CA ARG A 72 -1.10 16.25 -6.98
C ARG A 72 -1.28 17.72 -7.38
N VAL A 73 -0.72 18.67 -6.63
CA VAL A 73 -0.59 20.10 -6.98
C VAL A 73 0.70 20.39 -7.76
N VAL A 74 1.29 19.39 -8.44
CA VAL A 74 2.26 19.63 -9.51
C VAL A 74 1.94 18.69 -10.68
N LYS A 75 0.82 18.93 -11.36
CA LYS A 75 0.71 18.59 -12.78
C LYS A 75 1.16 19.83 -13.57
N PRO A 76 2.28 19.79 -14.32
CA PRO A 76 2.51 20.84 -15.28
C PRO A 76 1.39 20.74 -16.33
N HIS A 77 0.63 21.82 -16.47
CA HIS A 77 -0.17 22.06 -17.66
C HIS A 77 0.81 22.31 -18.81
N PHE A 78 1.36 21.24 -19.39
CA PHE A 78 1.98 21.35 -20.70
C PHE A 78 0.86 21.48 -21.72
N GLY A 79 0.54 22.73 -22.04
CA GLY A 79 -0.24 23.06 -23.23
C GLY A 79 0.46 22.56 -24.48
N LYS A 80 -0.29 21.86 -25.32
CA LYS A 80 -0.17 21.78 -26.80
C LYS A 80 -1.54 21.29 -27.30
N GLY A 81 -2.29 21.98 -28.14
CA GLY A 81 -2.21 23.33 -28.70
C GLY A 81 -3.62 23.76 -29.09
#